data_AF-X1IC31-F1
#
_entry.id   AF-X1IC31-F1
#
_cell.length_a   1.000
_cell.length_b   1.000
_cell.length_c   1.000
_cell.angle_alpha   90.00
_cell.angle_beta   90.00
_cell.angle_gamma   90.00
#
_symmetry.space_group_name_H-M   'P 1'
#
loop_
_entity.id
_entity.type
_entity.pdbx_description
1 polymer ?
#
loop_
_entity_poly.entity_id
_entity_poly.type
_entity_poly.pdbx_seq_one_letter_code
_entity_poly.pdbx_strand_id
1 'polypeptide(L)'
;EKGLVLPGDLVIGADSHTCTSGALAAFASGVGSTDLAAVMLTGKIWLRVPSTIRLTYHGELQPWTSAKDLILYTIGDIGVDGASYRSMEFTGRVLSRMRMAGRFTMCNMAVEAGAKNAIVEPDEVTLNYIKGRGERDFSLYYSDPEAEYLETRDYNVGKIEPQVALPSLPANVRGISEVESVAIDQTVIGSCTNGHLEDLRVAAGILKGKKVHSE
;
A
#
# COMPACT_ATOMS: atom_id res chain seq x y z
N GLU A 1 -8.77 -7.87 8.91
CA GLU A 1 -10.15 -7.88 9.47
C GLU A 1 -10.38 -8.90 10.58
N LYS A 2 -10.25 -10.21 10.33
CA LYS A 2 -10.48 -11.28 11.34
C LYS A 2 -9.38 -11.44 12.41
N GLY A 3 -8.45 -10.48 12.50
CA GLY A 3 -7.29 -10.55 13.43
C GLY A 3 -6.31 -11.68 13.20
N LEU A 4 -6.27 -12.28 12.01
CA LEU A 4 -5.34 -13.36 11.68
C LEU A 4 -3.89 -12.86 11.57
N VAL A 5 -3.72 -11.63 11.09
CA VAL A 5 -2.43 -10.96 10.95
C VAL A 5 -2.29 -9.90 12.03
N LEU A 6 -1.14 -9.89 12.70
CA LEU A 6 -0.74 -8.95 13.74
C LEU A 6 0.70 -8.46 13.47
N PRO A 7 1.11 -7.35 14.10
CA PRO A 7 2.47 -6.85 13.99
C PRO A 7 3.54 -7.91 14.31
N GLY A 8 4.61 -7.89 13.52
CA GLY A 8 5.73 -8.81 13.68
C GLY A 8 5.54 -10.20 13.09
N ASP A 9 4.39 -10.48 12.48
CA ASP A 9 4.19 -11.73 11.77
C ASP A 9 5.04 -11.84 10.49
N LEU A 10 5.33 -13.08 10.12
CA LEU A 10 5.67 -13.48 8.77
C LEU A 10 4.44 -14.08 8.09
N VAL A 11 3.90 -13.41 7.07
CA VAL A 11 2.70 -13.81 6.33
C VAL A 11 3.07 -14.23 4.91
N ILE A 12 2.73 -15.47 4.56
CA ILE A 12 2.95 -16.02 3.22
C ILE A 12 1.59 -16.36 2.60
N GLY A 13 1.37 -15.89 1.38
CA GLY A 13 0.10 -16.08 0.67
C GLY A 13 0.30 -16.50 -0.77
N ALA A 14 -0.75 -17.10 -1.35
CA ALA A 14 -0.77 -17.50 -2.77
C ALA A 14 -0.99 -16.31 -3.73
N ASP A 15 -1.44 -15.18 -3.19
CA ASP A 15 -1.76 -13.98 -3.96
C ASP A 15 -0.58 -13.00 -3.95
N SER A 16 -0.35 -12.31 -5.08
CA SER A 16 0.77 -11.36 -5.22
C SER A 16 0.63 -10.16 -4.29
N HIS A 17 -0.60 -9.72 -3.99
CA HIS A 17 -0.90 -8.57 -3.13
C HIS A 17 -0.98 -8.96 -1.65
N THR A 18 -0.47 -10.14 -1.26
CA THR A 18 -0.30 -10.50 0.16
C THR A 18 0.49 -9.43 0.94
N CYS A 19 1.38 -8.70 0.26
CA CYS A 19 2.12 -7.53 0.77
C CYS A 19 1.22 -6.43 1.38
N THR A 20 -0.08 -6.39 1.08
CA THR A 20 -1.08 -5.55 1.77
C THR A 20 -0.97 -5.63 3.30
N SER A 21 -0.68 -6.81 3.83
CA SER A 21 -0.55 -7.04 5.28
C SER A 21 0.63 -6.29 5.92
N GLY A 22 1.55 -5.78 5.11
CA GLY A 22 2.60 -4.85 5.50
C GLY A 22 2.12 -3.61 6.25
N ALA A 23 0.88 -3.17 5.97
CA ALA A 23 0.27 -2.05 6.67
C ALA A 23 0.06 -2.33 8.17
N LEU A 24 0.01 -3.60 8.57
CA LEU A 24 -0.09 -4.06 9.96
C LEU A 24 1.28 -4.33 10.60
N ALA A 25 2.38 -3.83 10.01
CA ALA A 25 3.75 -4.10 10.44
C ALA A 25 4.12 -5.59 10.44
N ALA A 26 3.57 -6.37 9.50
CA ALA A 26 3.95 -7.74 9.24
C ALA A 26 4.85 -7.81 8.00
N PHE A 27 5.84 -8.70 7.98
CA PHE A 27 6.49 -9.05 6.72
C PHE A 27 5.53 -9.94 5.93
N ALA A 28 5.07 -9.48 4.78
CA ALA A 28 4.06 -10.18 4.01
C ALA A 28 4.44 -10.31 2.53
N SER A 29 4.38 -11.52 1.99
CA SER A 29 4.81 -11.76 0.62
C SER A 29 3.99 -12.86 -0.07
N GLY A 30 3.71 -12.63 -1.35
CA GLY A 30 3.18 -13.65 -2.25
C GLY A 30 4.28 -14.65 -2.63
N VAL A 31 3.90 -15.93 -2.76
CA VAL A 31 4.80 -17.01 -3.19
C VAL A 31 4.12 -17.94 -4.19
N GLY A 32 4.92 -18.71 -4.92
CA GLY A 32 4.43 -19.73 -5.84
C GLY A 32 3.81 -20.94 -5.12
N SER A 33 3.11 -21.77 -5.88
CA SER A 33 2.42 -22.96 -5.35
C SER A 33 3.35 -23.96 -4.66
N THR A 34 4.57 -24.15 -5.18
CA THR A 34 5.58 -25.04 -4.57
C THR A 34 6.02 -24.56 -3.20
N ASP A 35 6.31 -23.26 -3.06
CA ASP A 35 6.71 -22.67 -1.78
C ASP A 35 5.56 -22.73 -0.78
N LEU A 36 4.34 -22.46 -1.23
CA LEU A 36 3.16 -22.56 -0.39
C LEU A 36 2.93 -23.99 0.10
N ALA A 37 3.09 -25.00 -0.77
CA ALA A 37 3.00 -26.40 -0.38
C ALA A 37 4.07 -26.76 0.67
N ALA A 38 5.30 -26.28 0.50
CA ALA A 38 6.38 -26.48 1.48
C ALA A 38 6.05 -25.82 2.82
N VAL A 39 5.48 -24.60 2.83
CA VAL A 39 5.02 -23.93 4.05
C VAL A 39 3.91 -24.72 4.73
N MET A 40 2.93 -25.22 3.98
CA MET A 40 1.84 -26.02 4.54
C MET A 40 2.33 -27.33 5.16
N LEU A 41 3.37 -27.94 4.59
CA LEU A 41 3.96 -29.19 5.10
C LEU A 41 4.89 -28.98 6.29
N THR A 42 5.65 -27.88 6.31
CA THR A 42 6.77 -27.72 7.25
C THR A 42 6.61 -26.59 8.25
N GLY A 43 5.66 -25.67 8.01
CA GLY A 43 5.54 -24.41 8.73
C GLY A 43 6.70 -23.45 8.51
N LYS A 44 7.53 -23.65 7.47
CA LYS A 44 8.77 -22.91 7.23
C LYS A 44 8.92 -22.53 5.76
N ILE A 45 9.68 -21.46 5.51
CA ILE A 45 10.05 -21.00 4.17
C ILE A 45 11.48 -20.47 4.17
N TRP A 46 12.16 -20.59 3.04
CA TRP A 46 13.42 -19.91 2.78
C TRP A 46 13.16 -18.59 2.07
N LEU A 47 13.60 -17.49 2.67
CA LEU A 47 13.56 -16.16 2.07
C LEU A 47 14.96 -15.56 2.15
N ARG A 48 15.44 -14.99 1.03
CA ARG A 48 16.59 -14.09 1.10
C ARG A 48 16.08 -12.78 1.71
N VAL A 49 16.79 -12.29 2.72
CA VAL A 49 16.48 -11.01 3.36
C VAL A 49 16.57 -9.90 2.29
N PRO A 50 15.47 -9.20 1.99
CA PRO A 50 15.49 -8.13 1.00
C PRO A 50 16.19 -6.89 1.58
N SER A 51 16.87 -6.13 0.74
CA SER A 51 17.28 -4.77 1.12
C SER A 51 16.06 -3.84 1.13
N THR A 52 16.16 -2.72 1.85
CA THR A 52 15.02 -1.81 2.05
C THR A 52 15.22 -0.50 1.29
N ILE A 53 14.16 -0.03 0.62
CA ILE A 53 14.01 1.35 0.16
C ILE A 53 13.12 2.06 1.18
N ARG A 54 13.59 3.18 1.75
CA ARG A 54 12.79 4.03 2.63
C ARG A 54 12.12 5.14 1.83
N LEU A 55 10.81 5.28 1.99
CA LEU A 55 9.97 6.24 1.27
C LEU A 55 9.30 7.15 2.30
N THR A 56 9.80 8.37 2.44
CA THR A 56 9.37 9.33 3.46
C THR A 56 8.39 10.34 2.89
N TYR A 57 7.16 10.39 3.42
CA TYR A 57 6.13 11.33 2.97
C TYR A 57 5.92 12.45 4.01
N HIS A 58 6.11 13.69 3.56
CA HIS A 58 6.02 14.88 4.40
C HIS A 58 5.19 15.99 3.72
N GLY A 59 4.77 16.98 4.51
CA GLY A 59 3.85 18.04 4.07
C GLY A 59 2.39 17.73 4.39
N GLU A 60 1.48 18.39 3.67
CA GLU A 60 0.04 18.23 3.82
C GLU A 60 -0.59 17.85 2.48
N LEU A 61 -1.49 16.86 2.51
CA LEU A 61 -2.17 16.38 1.31
C LEU A 61 -3.01 17.51 0.70
N GLN A 62 -2.91 17.67 -0.61
CA GLN A 62 -3.79 18.58 -1.34
C GLN A 62 -5.24 18.06 -1.33
N PRO A 63 -6.24 18.94 -1.53
CA PRO A 63 -7.63 18.50 -1.68
C PRO A 63 -7.75 17.37 -2.71
N TRP A 64 -8.60 16.39 -2.41
CA TRP A 64 -8.83 15.20 -3.24
C TRP A 64 -7.65 14.24 -3.43
N THR A 65 -6.48 14.55 -2.85
CA THR A 65 -5.32 13.66 -2.87
C THR A 65 -5.41 12.66 -1.72
N SER A 66 -5.10 11.41 -2.00
CA SER A 66 -5.28 10.26 -1.11
C SER A 66 -4.04 9.37 -1.10
N ALA A 67 -4.08 8.31 -0.29
CA ALA A 67 -3.03 7.29 -0.26
C ALA A 67 -2.82 6.62 -1.64
N LYS A 68 -3.89 6.51 -2.45
CA LYS A 68 -3.81 5.97 -3.81
C LYS A 68 -2.92 6.85 -4.69
N ASP A 69 -3.06 8.16 -4.59
CA ASP A 69 -2.28 9.11 -5.36
C ASP A 69 -0.81 9.09 -4.95
N LEU A 70 -0.52 8.93 -3.65
CA LEU A 70 0.84 8.80 -3.15
C LEU A 70 1.56 7.58 -3.71
N ILE A 71 0.91 6.40 -3.66
CA ILE A 71 1.55 5.17 -4.14
C ILE A 71 1.64 5.14 -5.67
N LEU A 72 0.65 5.68 -6.39
CA LEU A 72 0.76 5.87 -7.84
C LEU A 72 1.93 6.78 -8.19
N TYR A 73 2.04 7.95 -7.54
CA TYR A 73 3.14 8.87 -7.76
C TYR A 73 4.50 8.17 -7.54
N THR A 74 4.63 7.42 -6.45
CA THR A 74 5.84 6.64 -6.15
C THR A 74 6.14 5.60 -7.23
N ILE A 75 5.15 4.81 -7.69
CA ILE A 75 5.34 3.81 -8.75
C ILE A 75 5.71 4.50 -10.08
N GLY A 76 5.14 5.67 -10.37
CA GLY A 76 5.51 6.47 -11.53
C GLY A 76 6.96 6.97 -11.49
N ASP A 77 7.46 7.34 -10.31
CA ASP A 77 8.84 7.79 -10.08
C ASP A 77 9.85 6.64 -10.18
N ILE A 78 9.58 5.50 -9.54
CA ILE A 78 10.55 4.40 -9.45
C ILE A 78 10.40 3.34 -10.57
N GLY A 79 9.24 3.31 -11.24
CA GLY A 79 8.92 2.33 -12.28
C GLY A 79 8.51 0.95 -11.75
N VAL A 80 8.09 0.07 -12.66
CA VAL A 80 7.56 -1.28 -12.32
C VAL A 80 8.59 -2.25 -11.74
N ASP A 81 9.88 -1.97 -11.92
CA ASP A 81 11.00 -2.75 -11.36
C ASP A 81 11.81 -1.96 -10.31
N GLY A 82 11.36 -0.76 -9.94
CA GLY A 82 12.09 0.15 -9.05
C GLY A 82 12.36 -0.42 -7.66
N ALA A 83 11.51 -1.34 -7.19
CA ALA A 83 11.63 -2.03 -5.93
C ALA A 83 11.91 -3.54 -6.08
N SER A 84 12.42 -4.00 -7.24
CA SER A 84 12.62 -5.43 -7.51
C SER A 84 13.40 -6.16 -6.41
N TYR A 85 12.73 -7.13 -5.77
CA TYR A 85 13.21 -7.91 -4.61
C TYR A 85 13.62 -7.08 -3.37
N ARG A 86 13.09 -5.86 -3.23
CA ARG A 86 13.33 -4.97 -2.09
C ARG A 86 12.09 -4.88 -1.20
N SER A 87 12.28 -4.49 0.05
CA SER A 87 11.18 -4.08 0.92
C SER A 87 10.96 -2.57 0.74
N MET A 88 9.72 -2.15 0.52
CA MET A 88 9.33 -0.74 0.54
C MET A 88 8.89 -0.37 1.97
N GLU A 89 9.69 0.41 2.67
CA GLU A 89 9.35 0.96 3.99
C GLU A 89 8.72 2.34 3.80
N PHE A 90 7.42 2.46 4.09
CA PHE A 90 6.72 3.75 4.02
C PHE A 90 6.74 4.43 5.38
N THR A 91 7.23 5.66 5.43
CA THR A 91 7.36 6.43 6.67
C THR A 91 7.01 7.91 6.48
N GLY A 92 7.10 8.69 7.54
CA GLY A 92 6.87 10.12 7.56
C GLY A 92 5.53 10.54 8.17
N ARG A 93 5.38 11.85 8.38
CA ARG A 93 4.26 12.45 9.13
C ARG A 93 2.90 12.21 8.45
N VAL A 94 2.89 12.03 7.13
CA VAL A 94 1.66 11.74 6.39
C VAL A 94 1.15 10.35 6.76
N LEU A 95 2.03 9.35 6.86
CA LEU A 95 1.67 7.97 7.21
C LEU A 95 1.16 7.86 8.66
N SER A 96 1.80 8.56 9.61
CA SER A 96 1.37 8.53 11.02
C SER A 96 -0.03 9.11 11.25
N ARG A 97 -0.49 10.01 10.38
CA ARG A 97 -1.86 10.56 10.40
C ARG A 97 -2.84 9.77 9.52
N MET A 98 -2.33 8.90 8.66
CA MET A 98 -3.12 8.12 7.72
C MET A 98 -3.83 6.98 8.44
N ARG A 99 -5.12 6.82 8.14
CA ARG A 99 -5.91 5.67 8.62
C ARG A 99 -5.42 4.38 7.97
N MET A 100 -5.76 3.25 8.59
CA MET A 100 -5.32 1.94 8.11
C MET A 100 -5.69 1.64 6.65
N ALA A 101 -6.84 2.09 6.16
CA ALA A 101 -7.26 1.81 4.78
C ALA A 101 -6.34 2.48 3.75
N GLY A 102 -5.85 3.69 4.03
CA GLY A 102 -4.78 4.31 3.23
C GLY A 102 -3.47 3.53 3.29
N ARG A 103 -3.08 3.02 4.47
CA ARG A 103 -1.86 2.19 4.61
C ARG A 103 -1.98 0.88 3.84
N PHE A 104 -3.15 0.23 3.90
CA PHE A 104 -3.46 -0.96 3.10
C PHE A 104 -3.38 -0.66 1.61
N THR A 105 -3.91 0.49 1.16
CA THR A 105 -3.79 0.94 -0.24
C THR A 105 -2.33 1.01 -0.69
N MET A 106 -1.45 1.65 0.11
CA MET A 106 -0.05 1.80 -0.26
C MET A 106 0.71 0.47 -0.24
N CYS A 107 0.48 -0.37 0.78
CA CYS A 107 1.16 -1.67 0.87
C CYS A 107 0.67 -2.67 -0.19
N ASN A 108 -0.61 -2.61 -0.54
CA ASN A 108 -1.21 -3.44 -1.58
C ASN A 108 -0.50 -3.23 -2.92
N MET A 109 -0.28 -1.97 -3.30
CA MET A 109 0.29 -1.63 -4.60
C MET A 109 1.83 -1.71 -4.69
N ALA A 110 2.50 -2.21 -3.65
CA ALA A 110 3.96 -2.29 -3.65
C ALA A 110 4.49 -3.32 -4.66
N VAL A 111 3.71 -4.36 -4.94
CA VAL A 111 4.08 -5.42 -5.88
C VAL A 111 4.14 -4.92 -7.32
N GLU A 112 3.42 -3.85 -7.66
CA GLU A 112 3.43 -3.18 -8.95
C GLU A 112 4.75 -2.45 -9.25
N ALA A 113 5.57 -2.19 -8.21
CA ALA A 113 6.95 -1.74 -8.34
C ALA A 113 7.97 -2.89 -8.22
N GLY A 114 7.51 -4.15 -8.17
CA GLY A 114 8.34 -5.34 -8.04
C GLY A 114 8.79 -5.63 -6.60
N ALA A 115 8.22 -4.96 -5.60
CA ALA A 115 8.61 -5.12 -4.21
C ALA A 115 8.36 -6.54 -3.70
N LYS A 116 9.29 -7.06 -2.90
CA LYS A 116 9.13 -8.34 -2.19
C LYS A 116 8.11 -8.21 -1.06
N ASN A 117 8.10 -7.05 -0.42
CA ASN A 117 7.30 -6.69 0.76
C ASN A 117 7.09 -5.18 0.77
N ALA A 118 6.01 -4.74 1.39
CA ALA A 118 5.87 -3.37 1.86
C ALA A 118 5.66 -3.38 3.37
N ILE A 119 6.04 -2.32 4.06
CA ILE A 119 5.83 -2.24 5.50
C ILE A 119 5.61 -0.80 5.96
N VAL A 120 4.70 -0.66 6.93
CA VAL A 120 4.51 0.56 7.72
C VAL A 120 4.73 0.16 9.16
N GLU A 121 5.55 0.93 9.89
CA GLU A 121 5.77 0.69 11.31
C GLU A 121 4.45 0.77 12.12
N PRO A 122 4.33 0.00 13.20
CA PRO A 122 3.12 -0.01 14.00
C PRO A 122 3.07 1.21 14.92
N ASP A 123 1.97 1.97 14.84
CA ASP A 123 1.69 3.08 15.74
C ASP A 123 0.31 2.93 16.39
N GLU A 124 -0.17 3.97 17.08
CA GLU A 124 -1.49 3.97 17.70
C GLU A 124 -2.63 3.69 16.72
N VAL A 125 -2.52 4.08 15.45
CA VAL A 125 -3.54 3.79 14.43
C VAL A 125 -3.57 2.29 14.15
N THR A 126 -2.40 1.66 14.03
CA THR A 126 -2.26 0.21 13.86
C THR A 126 -2.80 -0.53 15.09
N LEU A 127 -2.40 -0.12 16.30
CA LEU A 127 -2.82 -0.74 17.57
C LEU A 127 -4.33 -0.63 17.77
N ASN A 128 -4.91 0.54 17.51
CA ASN A 128 -6.36 0.74 17.60
C ASN A 128 -7.12 -0.09 16.56
N TYR A 129 -6.54 -0.33 15.38
CA TYR A 129 -7.14 -1.22 14.40
C TYR A 129 -7.10 -2.69 14.86
N ILE A 130 -6.00 -3.20 15.40
CA ILE A 130 -5.96 -4.61 15.81
C ILE A 130 -6.69 -4.89 17.14
N LYS A 131 -6.94 -3.85 17.96
CA LYS A 131 -7.64 -3.95 19.23
C LYS A 131 -9.01 -4.60 19.07
N GLY A 132 -9.23 -5.70 19.81
CA GLY A 132 -10.48 -6.46 19.76
C GLY A 132 -10.69 -7.26 18.48
N ARG A 133 -9.67 -7.36 17.62
CA ARG A 133 -9.70 -8.20 16.41
C ARG A 133 -8.80 -9.43 16.56
N GLY A 134 -7.62 -9.28 17.15
CA GLY A 134 -6.71 -10.39 17.45
C GLY A 134 -6.57 -10.61 18.95
N GLU A 135 -6.51 -11.89 19.36
CA GLU A 135 -6.44 -12.32 20.77
C GLU A 135 -5.09 -12.95 21.14
N ARG A 136 -4.18 -13.12 20.17
CA ARG A 136 -2.86 -13.69 20.42
C ARG A 136 -1.81 -12.60 20.66
N ASP A 137 -0.74 -13.00 21.32
CA ASP A 137 0.44 -12.14 21.50
C ASP A 137 1.08 -11.78 20.14
N PHE A 138 1.66 -10.60 20.10
CA PHE A 138 2.37 -10.06 18.94
C PHE A 138 3.58 -9.25 19.39
N SER A 139 4.51 -9.00 18.46
CA SER A 139 5.73 -8.24 18.74
C SER A 139 5.77 -7.00 17.86
N LEU A 140 6.07 -5.86 18.49
CA LEU A 140 6.26 -4.61 17.78
C LEU A 140 7.73 -4.49 17.39
N TYR A 141 7.99 -4.41 16.10
CA TYR A 141 9.29 -4.12 15.55
C TYR A 141 9.31 -2.71 14.96
N TYR A 142 10.43 -2.05 15.16
CA TYR A 142 10.73 -0.71 14.66
C TYR A 142 12.08 -0.76 13.98
N SER A 143 12.27 0.10 13.00
CA SER A 143 13.55 0.29 12.36
C SER A 143 14.49 1.00 13.33
N ASP A 144 15.70 0.46 13.49
CA ASP A 144 16.73 1.07 14.32
C ASP A 144 17.13 2.45 13.76
N PRO A 145 17.48 3.44 14.60
CA PRO A 145 17.92 4.76 14.14
C PRO A 145 19.09 4.72 13.15
N GLU A 146 19.98 3.74 13.30
CA GLU A 146 21.15 3.47 12.48
C GLU A 146 20.92 2.46 11.33
N ALA A 147 19.67 2.05 11.08
CA ALA A 147 19.37 1.11 10.00
C ALA A 147 19.85 1.64 8.64
N GLU A 148 20.56 0.80 7.91
CA GLU A 148 21.05 1.12 6.56
C GLU A 148 19.97 0.83 5.51
N TYR A 149 19.75 1.80 4.63
CA TYR A 149 18.81 1.69 3.52
C TYR A 149 19.57 1.65 2.21
N LEU A 150 19.16 0.79 1.29
CA LEU A 150 19.74 0.75 -0.05
C LEU A 150 19.50 2.08 -0.77
N GLU A 151 18.32 2.65 -0.54
CA GLU A 151 17.89 3.91 -1.13
C GLU A 151 16.88 4.59 -0.21
N THR A 152 16.91 5.92 -0.19
CA THR A 152 15.95 6.75 0.53
C THR A 152 15.35 7.76 -0.44
N ARG A 153 14.01 7.90 -0.45
CA ARG A 153 13.28 8.90 -1.23
C ARG A 153 12.43 9.75 -0.30
N ASP A 154 12.41 11.05 -0.57
CA ASP A 154 11.61 12.01 0.18
C ASP A 154 10.57 12.66 -0.73
N TYR A 155 9.29 12.53 -0.37
CA TYR A 155 8.16 13.04 -1.13
C TYR A 155 7.43 14.14 -0.36
N ASN A 156 7.46 15.36 -0.92
CA ASN A 156 6.60 16.44 -0.47
C ASN A 156 5.20 16.29 -1.06
N VAL A 157 4.26 15.81 -0.25
CA VAL A 157 2.89 15.50 -0.71
C VAL A 157 2.08 16.74 -1.06
N GLY A 158 2.52 17.93 -0.65
CA GLY A 158 1.90 19.20 -1.05
C GLY A 158 2.07 19.52 -2.53
N LYS A 159 2.95 18.79 -3.24
CA LYS A 159 3.17 18.90 -4.68
C LYS A 159 2.50 17.78 -5.48
N ILE A 160 1.84 16.84 -4.80
CA ILE A 160 1.17 15.71 -5.44
C ILE A 160 -0.31 16.06 -5.55
N GLU A 161 -0.78 16.20 -6.77
CA GLU A 161 -2.21 16.31 -7.09
C GLU A 161 -2.83 14.91 -7.31
N PRO A 162 -4.15 14.77 -7.54
CA PRO A 162 -4.72 13.48 -7.90
C PRO A 162 -4.00 12.85 -9.10
N GLN A 163 -3.69 11.57 -8.98
CA GLN A 163 -2.90 10.82 -9.95
C GLN A 163 -3.77 9.80 -10.68
N VAL A 164 -3.42 9.50 -11.92
CA VAL A 164 -4.00 8.40 -12.69
C VAL A 164 -2.90 7.60 -13.37
N ALA A 165 -2.97 6.27 -13.25
CA ALA A 165 -2.17 5.35 -14.05
C ALA A 165 -2.88 5.13 -15.39
N LEU A 166 -2.28 5.61 -16.48
CA LEU A 166 -2.79 5.45 -17.83
C LEU A 166 -2.45 4.06 -18.38
N PRO A 167 -3.24 3.54 -19.34
CA PRO A 167 -2.89 2.30 -20.02
C PRO A 167 -1.49 2.36 -20.67
N SER A 168 -0.77 1.25 -20.80
CA SER A 168 -1.10 -0.12 -20.35
C SER A 168 -0.28 -0.56 -19.13
N LEU A 169 0.35 0.38 -18.40
CA LEU A 169 1.32 0.09 -17.36
C LEU A 169 1.01 0.86 -16.06
N PRO A 170 1.08 0.21 -14.88
CA PRO A 170 0.85 0.89 -13.60
C PRO A 170 1.78 2.09 -13.35
N ALA A 171 3.00 2.06 -13.89
CA ALA A 171 3.96 3.15 -13.78
C ALA A 171 3.75 4.30 -14.79
N ASN A 172 2.79 4.18 -15.74
CA ASN A 172 2.45 5.28 -16.64
C ASN A 172 1.55 6.29 -15.92
N VAL A 173 2.07 6.87 -14.84
CA VAL A 173 1.32 7.76 -13.95
C VAL A 173 1.46 9.20 -14.41
N ARG A 174 0.34 9.91 -14.41
CA ARG A 174 0.26 11.34 -14.69
C ARG A 174 -0.57 12.03 -13.62
N GLY A 175 -0.20 13.27 -13.30
CA GLY A 175 -1.08 14.16 -12.57
C GLY A 175 -2.33 14.44 -13.40
N ILE A 176 -3.48 14.57 -12.75
CA ILE A 176 -4.76 14.75 -13.43
C ILE A 176 -4.77 16.01 -14.32
N SER A 177 -3.95 17.03 -14.00
CA SER A 177 -3.83 18.25 -14.82
C SER A 177 -3.15 18.02 -16.18
N GLU A 178 -2.40 16.93 -16.33
CA GLU A 178 -1.70 16.55 -17.57
C GLU A 178 -2.55 15.64 -18.47
N VAL A 179 -3.72 15.20 -18.00
CA VAL A 179 -4.58 14.27 -18.73
C VAL A 179 -5.67 15.03 -19.47
N GLU A 180 -5.73 14.81 -20.78
CA GLU A 180 -6.76 15.41 -21.62
C GLU A 180 -8.15 14.83 -21.35
N SER A 181 -9.17 15.43 -21.96
CA SER A 181 -10.53 14.90 -21.86
C SER A 181 -10.62 13.54 -22.57
N VAL A 182 -11.02 12.52 -21.82
CA VAL A 182 -11.23 11.16 -22.32
C VAL A 182 -12.67 10.75 -22.02
N ALA A 183 -13.34 10.14 -22.99
CA ALA A 183 -14.65 9.54 -22.77
C ALA A 183 -14.50 8.31 -21.86
N ILE A 184 -15.31 8.24 -20.81
CA ILE A 184 -15.31 7.13 -19.85
C ILE A 184 -16.63 6.37 -20.01
N ASP A 185 -16.58 5.19 -20.60
CA ASP A 185 -17.75 4.32 -20.77
C ASP A 185 -18.13 3.61 -19.47
N GLN A 186 -17.14 3.33 -18.61
CA GLN A 186 -17.34 2.58 -17.37
C GLN A 186 -16.41 3.05 -16.25
N THR A 187 -16.98 3.16 -15.06
CA THR A 187 -16.24 3.39 -13.82
C THR A 187 -16.54 2.26 -12.83
N VAL A 188 -15.48 1.70 -12.24
CA VAL A 188 -15.59 0.72 -11.14
C VAL A 188 -15.02 1.35 -9.87
N ILE A 189 -15.82 1.33 -8.80
CA ILE A 189 -15.43 1.82 -7.48
C ILE A 189 -15.47 0.63 -6.52
N GLY A 190 -14.33 0.28 -5.95
CA GLY A 190 -14.18 -0.93 -5.15
C GLY A 190 -13.21 -1.93 -5.79
N SER A 191 -12.17 -2.30 -5.06
CA SER A 191 -11.25 -3.39 -5.36
C SER A 191 -10.59 -3.87 -4.06
N CYS A 192 -9.65 -4.83 -4.15
CA CYS A 192 -8.80 -5.21 -3.01
C CYS A 192 -7.91 -4.06 -2.52
N THR A 193 -7.59 -3.08 -3.39
CA THR A 193 -6.78 -1.90 -3.08
C THR A 193 -7.61 -0.81 -2.39
N ASN A 194 -8.75 -0.45 -2.97
CA ASN A 194 -9.63 0.62 -2.50
C ASN A 194 -11.08 0.14 -2.54
N GLY A 195 -11.64 -0.17 -1.38
CA GLY A 195 -12.99 -0.71 -1.21
C GLY A 195 -13.45 -0.66 0.24
N HIS A 196 -12.69 0.01 1.10
CA HIS A 196 -13.03 0.18 2.50
C HIS A 196 -14.16 1.20 2.64
N LEU A 197 -14.79 1.20 3.81
CA LEU A 197 -15.91 2.11 4.09
C LEU A 197 -15.55 3.60 3.88
N GLU A 198 -14.30 3.99 4.12
CA GLU A 198 -13.84 5.36 3.87
C GLU A 198 -13.73 5.71 2.39
N ASP A 199 -13.25 4.78 1.55
CA ASP A 199 -13.25 4.92 0.09
C ASP A 199 -14.68 5.13 -0.44
N LEU A 200 -15.61 4.28 0.01
CA LEU A 200 -17.02 4.34 -0.39
C LEU A 200 -17.72 5.60 0.10
N ARG A 201 -17.34 6.15 1.26
CA ARG A 201 -17.88 7.43 1.76
C ARG A 201 -17.46 8.61 0.89
N VAL A 202 -16.21 8.64 0.42
CA VAL A 202 -15.73 9.68 -0.50
C VAL A 202 -16.51 9.60 -1.81
N ALA A 203 -16.61 8.41 -2.40
CA ALA A 203 -17.38 8.18 -3.62
C ALA A 203 -18.86 8.59 -3.44
N ALA A 204 -19.52 8.15 -2.38
CA ALA A 204 -20.90 8.51 -2.09
C ALA A 204 -21.10 10.02 -1.91
N GLY A 205 -20.13 10.71 -1.29
CA GLY A 205 -20.14 12.17 -1.16
C GLY A 205 -20.08 12.87 -2.52
N ILE A 206 -19.22 12.42 -3.42
CA ILE A 206 -19.07 12.96 -4.79
C ILE A 206 -20.32 12.71 -5.63
N LEU A 207 -20.95 11.54 -5.47
CA LEU A 207 -22.11 11.10 -6.26
C LEU A 207 -23.45 11.60 -5.71
N LYS A 208 -23.49 12.12 -4.48
CA LYS A 208 -24.73 12.54 -3.82
C LYS A 208 -25.49 13.57 -4.65
N GLY A 209 -26.75 13.25 -4.97
CA GLY A 209 -27.63 14.11 -5.77
C GLY A 209 -27.32 14.13 -7.27
N LYS A 210 -26.35 13.34 -7.72
CA LYS A 210 -26.01 13.18 -9.14
C LYS A 210 -26.60 11.89 -9.68
N LYS A 211 -26.76 11.82 -11.00
CA LYS A 211 -27.09 10.60 -11.73
C LYS A 211 -25.90 10.21 -12.58
N VAL A 212 -25.76 8.91 -12.83
CA VAL A 212 -24.83 8.40 -13.84
C VAL A 212 -25.20 9.04 -15.18
N HIS A 213 -24.18 9.30 -16.01
CA HIS A 213 -24.39 9.79 -17.36
C HIS A 213 -25.38 8.85 -18.10
N SER A 214 -26.28 9.43 -18.89
CA SER A 214 -27.39 8.67 -19.49
C SER A 214 -27.01 7.85 -20.72
N GLU A 215 -25.81 8.10 -21.23
CA GLU A 215 -25.20 7.39 -22.36
C GLU A 215 -24.17 6.40 -21.84
#